data_AF-A0A8T4PC58-F1
#
_entry.id   AF-A0A8T4PC58-F1
#
_cell.length_a   1.000
_cell.length_b   1.000
_cell.length_c   1.000
_cell.angle_alpha   90.00
_cell.angle_beta   90.00
_cell.angle_gamma   90.00
#
_symmetry.space_group_name_H-M   'P 1'
#
loop_
_entity.id
_entity.type
_entity.pdbx_description
1 polymer ?
#
loop_
_entity_poly.entity_id
_entity_poly.type
_entity_poly.pdbx_seq_one_letter_code
_entity_poly.pdbx_strand_id
1 'polypeptide(L)'
;MDFGIISNILIAFFGFLLTGVSIFLSHKAIKSNQLIEQNNLFCELYKEERYISDRIREYNKSFNKAKKGEEKIEVIIQSDKILFDFYEYVALLIQQKAIDTIMFVEYFNLRIKDAYDLFMESLLFENSGDRFFNYRNLSLLFNNFGLSIKEKTTE
;
A
#
# COMPACT_ATOMS: atom_id res chain seq x y z
N MET A 1 -42.68 -48.90 -0.47
CA MET A 1 -41.78 -47.76 -0.71
C MET A 1 -40.43 -48.36 -1.07
N ASP A 2 -39.94 -48.10 -2.28
CA ASP A 2 -38.81 -48.84 -2.86
C ASP A 2 -37.49 -48.37 -2.23
N PHE A 3 -36.77 -49.29 -1.58
CA PHE A 3 -35.56 -48.98 -0.80
C PHE A 3 -34.47 -48.32 -1.69
N GLY A 4 -34.48 -48.63 -2.99
CA GLY A 4 -33.60 -48.01 -3.98
C GLY A 4 -33.88 -46.52 -4.24
N ILE A 5 -35.12 -46.07 -4.14
CA ILE A 5 -35.49 -44.66 -4.32
C ILE A 5 -34.99 -43.83 -3.11
N ILE A 6 -35.18 -44.34 -1.89
CA ILE A 6 -34.72 -43.68 -0.67
C ILE A 6 -33.18 -43.61 -0.65
N SER A 7 -32.50 -44.71 -1.03
CA SER A 7 -31.04 -44.76 -1.14
C SER A 7 -30.49 -43.74 -2.14
N ASN A 8 -31.09 -43.63 -3.33
CA ASN A 8 -30.65 -42.68 -4.35
C ASN A 8 -30.88 -41.21 -3.96
N ILE A 9 -31.97 -40.91 -3.25
CA ILE A 9 -32.24 -39.57 -2.70
C ILE A 9 -31.20 -39.19 -1.64
N LEU A 10 -30.87 -40.13 -0.74
CA LEU A 10 -29.82 -39.93 0.27
C LEU A 10 -28.45 -39.70 -0.38
N ILE A 11 -28.07 -40.52 -1.36
CA ILE A 11 -26.81 -40.36 -2.10
C ILE A 11 -26.74 -38.99 -2.79
N ALA A 12 -27.82 -38.57 -3.46
CA ALA A 12 -27.88 -37.25 -4.11
C ALA A 12 -27.77 -36.09 -3.11
N PHE A 13 -28.43 -36.20 -1.96
CA PHE A 13 -28.36 -35.21 -0.89
C PHE A 13 -26.94 -35.11 -0.28
N PHE A 14 -26.30 -36.25 -0.01
CA PHE A 14 -24.90 -36.27 0.43
C PHE A 14 -23.95 -35.69 -0.63
N GLY A 15 -24.17 -36.00 -1.92
CA GLY A 15 -23.40 -35.43 -3.03
C GLY A 15 -23.51 -33.90 -3.10
N PHE A 16 -24.72 -33.36 -2.92
CA PHE A 16 -24.97 -31.92 -2.86
C PHE A 16 -24.26 -31.26 -1.67
N LEU A 17 -24.36 -31.85 -0.47
CA LEU A 17 -23.67 -31.34 0.72
C LEU A 17 -22.14 -31.34 0.56
N LEU A 18 -21.57 -32.43 0.02
CA LEU A 18 -20.12 -32.54 -0.22
C LEU A 18 -19.62 -31.49 -1.20
N THR A 19 -20.41 -31.19 -2.25
CA THR A 19 -20.07 -30.16 -3.24
C THR A 19 -20.17 -28.75 -2.64
N GLY A 20 -21.18 -28.49 -1.80
CA GLY A 20 -21.27 -27.22 -1.07
C GLY A 20 -20.08 -26.98 -0.13
N VAL A 21 -19.65 -28.03 0.59
CA VAL A 21 -18.48 -27.96 1.48
C VAL A 21 -17.19 -27.78 0.69
N SER A 22 -17.01 -28.46 -0.44
CA SER A 22 -15.80 -28.30 -1.27
C SER A 22 -15.68 -26.89 -1.82
N ILE A 23 -16.76 -26.30 -2.35
CA ILE A 23 -16.79 -24.91 -2.81
C ILE A 23 -16.45 -23.95 -1.67
N PHE A 24 -17.04 -24.16 -0.48
CA PHE A 24 -16.75 -23.32 0.69
C PHE A 24 -15.26 -23.41 1.11
N LEU A 25 -14.69 -24.61 1.16
CA LEU A 25 -13.28 -24.81 1.49
C LEU A 25 -12.35 -24.22 0.43
N SER A 26 -12.65 -24.40 -0.86
CA SER A 26 -11.91 -23.78 -1.97
C SER A 26 -11.94 -22.27 -1.90
N HIS A 27 -13.11 -21.67 -1.62
CA HIS A 27 -13.23 -20.22 -1.41
C HIS A 27 -12.39 -19.74 -0.22
N LYS A 28 -12.41 -20.48 0.89
CA LYS A 28 -11.61 -20.18 2.07
C LYS A 28 -10.11 -20.29 1.79
N ALA A 29 -9.70 -21.29 1.02
CA ALA A 29 -8.31 -21.49 0.60
C ALA A 29 -7.84 -20.38 -0.37
N ILE A 30 -8.66 -20.00 -1.35
CA ILE A 30 -8.35 -18.89 -2.27
C ILE A 30 -8.17 -17.59 -1.49
N LYS A 31 -9.10 -17.27 -0.57
CA LYS A 31 -8.96 -16.10 0.31
C LYS A 31 -7.71 -16.16 1.18
N SER A 32 -7.37 -17.33 1.72
CA SER A 32 -6.16 -17.52 2.52
C SER A 32 -4.88 -17.28 1.69
N ASN A 33 -4.83 -17.79 0.47
CA ASN A 33 -3.68 -17.59 -0.42
C ASN A 33 -3.55 -16.12 -0.84
N GLN A 34 -4.66 -15.46 -1.17
CA GLN A 34 -4.68 -14.02 -1.45
C GLN A 34 -4.14 -13.21 -0.26
N LEU A 35 -4.53 -13.57 0.98
CA LEU A 35 -4.01 -12.90 2.17
C LEU A 35 -2.49 -13.10 2.33
N ILE A 36 -1.98 -14.32 2.06
CA ILE A 36 -0.54 -14.61 2.11
C ILE A 36 0.22 -13.80 1.06
N GLU A 37 -0.29 -13.75 -0.17
CA GLU A 37 0.32 -12.96 -1.26
C GLU A 37 0.34 -11.47 -0.94
N GLN A 38 -0.77 -10.93 -0.43
CA GLN A 38 -0.85 -9.54 0.03
C GLN A 38 0.16 -9.27 1.15
N ASN A 39 0.26 -10.15 2.15
CA ASN A 39 1.23 -10.03 3.25
C ASN A 39 2.69 -10.05 2.75
N ASN A 40 3.00 -10.92 1.78
CA ASN A 40 4.35 -11.01 1.21
C ASN A 40 4.69 -9.73 0.44
N LEU A 41 3.80 -9.28 -0.44
CA LEU A 41 3.95 -8.02 -1.17
C LEU A 41 4.14 -6.84 -0.20
N PHE A 42 3.34 -6.81 0.86
CA PHE A 42 3.43 -5.79 1.89
C PHE A 42 4.79 -5.79 2.61
N CYS A 43 5.31 -6.97 2.96
CA CYS A 43 6.62 -7.09 3.60
C CYS A 43 7.75 -6.60 2.70
N GLU A 44 7.69 -6.87 1.39
CA GLU A 44 8.68 -6.37 0.44
C GLU A 44 8.62 -4.85 0.30
N LEU A 45 7.42 -4.27 0.18
CA LEU A 45 7.26 -2.80 0.13
C LEU A 45 7.79 -2.11 1.40
N TYR A 46 7.60 -2.73 2.55
CA TYR A 46 8.14 -2.20 3.81
C TYR A 46 9.67 -2.23 3.84
N LYS A 47 10.31 -3.29 3.32
CA LYS A 47 11.77 -3.36 3.21
C LYS A 47 12.31 -2.30 2.25
N GLU A 48 11.66 -2.16 1.10
CA GLU A 48 12.04 -1.18 0.07
C GLU A 48 11.92 0.26 0.58
N GLU A 49 10.81 0.62 1.22
CA GLU A 49 10.64 1.96 1.79
C GLU A 49 11.73 2.25 2.82
N ARG A 50 12.03 1.28 3.70
CA ARG A 50 13.09 1.45 4.70
C ARG A 50 14.45 1.65 4.04
N TYR A 51 14.75 0.87 3.01
CA TYR A 51 15.99 0.99 2.25
C TYR A 51 16.11 2.38 1.62
N ILE A 52 15.06 2.86 0.93
CA ILE A 52 15.02 4.20 0.32
C ILE A 52 15.24 5.28 1.39
N SER A 53 14.51 5.21 2.50
CA SER A 53 14.59 6.16 3.60
C SER A 53 15.99 6.20 4.25
N ASP A 54 16.62 5.04 4.46
CA ASP A 54 17.98 4.96 5.00
C ASP A 54 19.00 5.51 4.01
N ARG A 55 18.87 5.21 2.71
CA ARG A 55 19.74 5.76 1.66
C ARG A 55 19.63 7.28 1.56
N ILE A 56 18.41 7.83 1.50
CA ILE A 56 18.20 9.28 1.49
C ILE A 56 18.86 9.93 2.72
N ARG A 57 18.73 9.32 3.89
CA ARG A 57 19.35 9.81 5.13
C ARG A 57 20.88 9.78 5.07
N GLU A 58 21.47 8.70 4.57
CA GLU A 58 22.91 8.56 4.38
C GLU A 58 23.45 9.59 3.38
N TYR A 59 22.76 9.77 2.25
CA TYR A 59 23.09 10.76 1.25
C TYR A 59 23.04 12.18 1.84
N ASN A 60 21.98 12.53 2.55
CA ASN A 60 21.84 13.83 3.22
C ASN A 60 22.93 14.09 4.27
N LYS A 61 23.31 13.07 5.07
CA LYS A 61 24.41 13.18 6.03
C LYS A 61 25.76 13.41 5.36
N SER A 62 25.99 12.75 4.23
CA SER A 62 27.24 12.86 3.47
C SER A 62 27.33 14.21 2.75
N PHE A 63 26.21 14.69 2.20
CA PHE A 63 26.13 15.96 1.49
C PHE A 63 26.23 17.19 2.40
N ASN A 64 25.62 17.15 3.59
CA ASN A 64 25.72 18.25 4.56
C ASN A 64 27.17 18.50 5.05
N LYS A 65 28.09 17.54 4.84
CA LYS A 65 29.51 17.71 5.14
C LYS A 65 30.32 18.28 3.97
N ALA A 66 29.78 18.31 2.75
CA ALA A 66 30.60 18.38 1.53
C ALA A 66 30.49 19.66 0.67
N LYS A 67 29.34 20.36 0.53
CA LYS A 67 29.20 21.43 -0.52
C LYS A 67 28.19 22.58 -0.28
N LYS A 68 28.33 23.64 -1.13
CA LYS A 68 27.53 24.89 -1.24
C LYS A 68 26.21 24.71 -2.01
N GLY A 69 25.29 25.68 -1.85
CA GLY A 69 23.82 25.57 -1.93
C GLY A 69 23.13 24.97 -3.16
N GLU A 70 23.60 25.12 -4.40
CA GLU A 70 22.85 24.67 -5.59
C GLU A 70 22.84 23.15 -5.77
N GLU A 71 23.99 22.49 -5.64
CA GLU A 71 24.07 21.01 -5.71
C GLU A 71 23.27 20.35 -4.57
N LYS A 72 23.13 21.05 -3.44
CA LYS A 72 22.30 20.57 -2.32
C LYS A 72 20.81 20.56 -2.68
N ILE A 73 20.34 21.56 -3.42
CA ILE A 73 18.93 21.64 -3.85
C ILE A 73 18.60 20.53 -4.83
N GLU A 74 19.46 20.29 -5.81
CA GLU A 74 19.26 19.22 -6.80
C GLU A 74 19.15 17.84 -6.14
N VAL A 75 19.99 17.57 -5.14
CA VAL A 75 19.97 16.30 -4.40
C VAL A 75 18.70 16.12 -3.57
N ILE A 76 18.19 17.20 -2.96
CA ILE A 76 16.92 17.17 -2.24
C ILE A 76 15.79 16.83 -3.21
N ILE A 77 15.74 17.50 -4.35
CA ILE A 77 14.71 17.25 -5.38
C ILE A 77 14.75 15.79 -5.87
N GLN A 78 15.95 15.25 -6.13
CA GLN A 78 16.09 13.84 -6.53
C GLN A 78 15.66 12.86 -5.44
N SER A 79 15.97 13.15 -4.18
CA SER A 79 15.58 12.32 -3.04
C SER A 79 14.06 12.31 -2.85
N ASP A 80 13.44 13.48 -2.90
CA ASP A 80 11.99 13.67 -2.83
C ASP A 80 11.31 12.90 -3.96
N LYS A 81 11.82 13.02 -5.19
CA LYS A 81 11.31 12.31 -6.36
C LYS A 81 11.27 10.80 -6.15
N ILE A 82 12.37 10.19 -5.68
CA ILE A 82 12.43 8.73 -5.43
C ILE A 82 11.39 8.31 -4.40
N LEU A 83 11.24 9.10 -3.33
CA LEU A 83 10.25 8.80 -2.29
C LEU A 83 8.82 8.91 -2.82
N PHE A 84 8.52 9.95 -3.60
CA PHE A 84 7.19 10.14 -4.17
C PHE A 84 6.87 9.12 -5.26
N ASP A 85 7.82 8.73 -6.10
CA ASP A 85 7.66 7.65 -7.08
C ASP A 85 7.30 6.33 -6.37
N PHE A 86 7.95 6.04 -5.24
CA PHE A 86 7.61 4.90 -4.41
C PHE A 86 6.16 4.97 -3.88
N TYR A 87 5.76 6.08 -3.26
CA TYR A 87 4.40 6.18 -2.71
C TYR A 87 3.31 6.29 -3.78
N GLU A 88 3.60 6.82 -4.96
CA GLU A 88 2.72 6.77 -6.14
C GLU A 88 2.46 5.34 -6.57
N TYR A 89 3.51 4.51 -6.62
CA TYR A 89 3.39 3.09 -6.91
C TYR A 89 2.56 2.36 -5.86
N VAL A 90 2.81 2.61 -4.57
CA VAL A 90 2.00 2.01 -3.49
C VAL A 90 0.53 2.46 -3.57
N ALA A 91 0.28 3.73 -3.89
CA ALA A 91 -1.08 4.24 -4.10
C ALA A 91 -1.80 3.51 -5.23
N LEU A 92 -1.11 3.22 -6.34
CA LEU A 92 -1.65 2.42 -7.44
C LEU A 92 -2.02 1.00 -6.99
N LEU A 93 -1.16 0.33 -6.21
CA LEU A 93 -1.43 -1.01 -5.70
C LEU A 93 -2.67 -1.05 -4.80
N ILE A 94 -2.86 -0.04 -3.96
CA ILE A 94 -4.05 0.10 -3.10
C ILE A 94 -5.31 0.29 -3.96
N GLN A 95 -5.26 1.20 -4.95
CA GLN A 95 -6.40 1.45 -5.84
C GLN A 95 -6.80 0.19 -6.64
N GLN A 96 -5.82 -0.63 -7.02
CA GLN A 96 -6.04 -1.90 -7.70
C GLN A 96 -6.47 -3.04 -6.76
N LYS A 97 -6.61 -2.77 -5.45
CA LYS A 97 -6.92 -3.76 -4.41
C LYS A 97 -5.90 -4.90 -4.31
N ALA A 98 -4.67 -4.65 -4.78
CA ALA A 98 -3.55 -5.58 -4.60
C ALA A 98 -3.01 -5.54 -3.17
N ILE A 99 -3.28 -4.46 -2.43
CA ILE A 99 -2.97 -4.31 -1.01
C ILE A 99 -4.22 -3.79 -0.31
N ASP A 100 -4.55 -4.39 0.83
CA ASP A 100 -5.63 -3.91 1.66
C ASP A 100 -5.31 -2.54 2.27
N THR A 101 -6.29 -1.65 2.20
CA THR A 101 -6.15 -0.26 2.67
C THR A 101 -5.95 -0.18 4.18
N ILE A 102 -6.64 -1.03 4.95
CA ILE A 102 -6.56 -1.01 6.42
C ILE A 102 -5.15 -1.43 6.83
N MET A 103 -4.64 -2.51 6.25
CA MET A 103 -3.25 -2.94 6.45
C MET A 103 -2.24 -1.84 6.11
N PHE A 104 -2.41 -1.16 4.98
CA PHE A 104 -1.51 -0.07 4.60
C PHE A 104 -1.51 1.06 5.64
N VAL A 105 -2.69 1.51 6.07
CA VAL A 105 -2.83 2.58 7.08
C VAL A 105 -2.21 2.16 8.40
N GLU A 106 -2.47 0.97 8.92
CA GLU A 106 -1.94 0.52 10.22
C GLU A 106 -0.42 0.60 10.32
N TYR A 107 0.27 0.24 9.24
CA TYR A 107 1.73 0.12 9.23
C TYR A 107 2.46 1.37 8.73
N PHE A 108 1.87 2.11 7.79
CA PHE A 108 2.50 3.28 7.20
C PHE A 108 1.97 4.61 7.73
N ASN A 109 1.01 4.62 8.67
CA ASN A 109 0.32 5.86 9.09
C ASN A 109 1.26 7.06 9.36
N LEU A 110 2.26 6.84 10.21
CA LEU A 110 3.22 7.88 10.58
C LEU A 110 4.10 8.29 9.38
N ARG A 111 4.52 7.31 8.57
CA ARG A 111 5.39 7.54 7.41
C ARG A 111 4.66 8.25 6.27
N ILE A 112 3.37 7.96 6.07
CA ILE A 112 2.49 8.64 5.13
C ILE A 112 2.33 10.10 5.52
N LYS A 113 2.21 10.40 6.82
CA LYS A 113 2.13 11.77 7.29
C LYS A 113 3.42 12.53 6.97
N ASP A 114 4.56 11.95 7.32
CA ASP A 114 5.86 12.57 7.04
C ASP A 114 6.06 12.77 5.52
N ALA A 115 5.68 11.78 4.70
CA ALA A 115 5.72 11.87 3.26
C ALA A 115 4.75 12.92 2.70
N TYR A 116 3.57 13.07 3.31
CA TYR A 116 2.60 14.10 2.95
C TYR A 116 3.14 15.50 3.26
N ASP A 117 3.65 15.72 4.47
CA ASP A 117 4.22 17.02 4.87
C ASP A 117 5.39 17.39 3.93
N LEU A 118 6.27 16.43 3.63
CA LEU A 118 7.34 16.61 2.66
C LEU A 118 6.81 16.92 1.25
N PHE A 119 5.80 16.19 0.77
CA PHE A 119 5.17 16.42 -0.53
C PHE A 119 4.53 17.81 -0.65
N MET A 120 4.01 18.34 0.47
CA MET A 120 3.43 19.67 0.50
C MET A 120 4.45 20.79 0.47
N GLU A 121 5.69 20.52 0.89
CA GLU A 121 6.78 21.50 1.00
C GLU A 121 7.91 21.28 -0.01
N SER A 122 7.86 20.20 -0.79
CA SER A 122 8.94 19.80 -1.69
C SER A 122 9.23 20.84 -2.77
N LEU A 123 10.52 21.12 -2.96
CA LEU A 123 11.05 21.97 -4.04
C LEU A 123 10.91 21.34 -5.43
N LEU A 124 10.50 20.07 -5.51
CA LEU A 124 10.22 19.39 -6.78
C LEU A 124 9.09 20.05 -7.57
N PHE A 125 8.20 20.79 -6.89
CA PHE A 125 7.02 21.39 -7.49
C PHE A 125 7.14 22.92 -7.50
N GLU A 126 7.13 23.53 -8.69
CA GLU A 126 7.13 24.99 -8.81
C GLU A 126 5.80 25.60 -8.36
N ASN A 127 4.70 24.90 -8.59
CA ASN A 127 3.37 25.31 -8.14
C ASN A 127 2.53 24.10 -7.70
N SER A 128 1.46 24.38 -6.94
CA SER A 128 0.64 23.32 -6.34
C SER A 128 -0.05 22.38 -7.32
N GLY A 129 -0.29 22.82 -8.57
CA GLY A 129 -0.95 22.02 -9.60
C GLY A 129 -0.07 20.90 -10.16
N ASP A 130 1.24 21.15 -10.23
CA ASP A 130 2.23 20.18 -10.74
C ASP A 130 2.24 18.88 -9.93
N ARG A 131 1.95 18.98 -8.63
CA ARG A 131 1.80 17.83 -7.73
C ARG A 131 0.74 16.85 -8.22
N PHE A 132 -0.43 17.37 -8.57
CA PHE A 132 -1.57 16.57 -8.99
C PHE A 132 -1.35 15.97 -10.38
N PHE A 133 -0.64 16.68 -11.25
CA PHE A 133 -0.32 16.23 -12.60
C PHE A 133 0.73 15.11 -12.59
N ASN A 134 1.83 15.30 -11.86
CA ASN A 134 2.95 14.36 -11.82
C ASN A 134 2.69 13.16 -10.90
N TYR A 135 1.93 13.37 -9.81
CA TYR A 135 1.71 12.38 -8.75
C TYR A 135 0.23 12.27 -8.41
N ARG A 136 -0.56 11.85 -9.40
CA ARG A 136 -2.02 11.80 -9.28
C ARG A 136 -2.47 10.81 -8.22
N ASN A 137 -1.91 9.60 -8.19
CA ASN A 137 -2.38 8.55 -7.29
C ASN A 137 -1.98 8.84 -5.85
N LEU A 138 -0.78 9.35 -5.65
CA LEU A 138 -0.27 9.83 -4.38
C LEU A 138 -1.09 11.01 -3.87
N SER A 139 -1.42 11.98 -4.73
CA SER A 139 -2.28 13.10 -4.36
C SER A 139 -3.66 12.63 -3.91
N LEU A 140 -4.24 11.64 -4.59
CA LEU A 140 -5.51 11.02 -4.19
C LEU A 140 -5.37 10.23 -2.87
N LEU A 141 -4.27 9.49 -2.71
CA LEU A 141 -3.96 8.79 -1.47
C LEU A 141 -3.89 9.78 -0.30
N PHE A 142 -3.16 10.87 -0.44
CA PHE A 142 -3.04 11.90 0.59
C PHE A 142 -4.35 12.65 0.86
N ASN A 143 -5.20 12.87 -0.13
CA ASN A 143 -6.52 13.47 0.11
C ASN A 143 -7.45 12.51 0.88
N ASN A 144 -7.38 11.22 0.59
CA ASN A 144 -8.22 10.22 1.23
C ASN A 144 -7.73 9.85 2.64
N PHE A 145 -6.41 9.78 2.85
CA PHE A 145 -5.80 9.33 4.11
C PHE A 145 -5.18 10.47 4.91
N GLY A 146 -4.51 11.43 4.27
CA GLY A 146 -3.82 12.55 4.93
C GLY A 146 -4.73 13.50 5.72
N LEU A 147 -6.03 13.58 5.39
CA LEU A 147 -7.01 14.29 6.22
C LEU A 147 -7.43 13.49 7.46
N SER A 148 -7.52 12.16 7.36
CA SER A 148 -7.87 11.28 8.50
C SER A 148 -6.75 11.15 9.55
N ILE A 149 -5.51 11.46 9.18
CA ILE A 149 -4.34 11.43 10.09
C ILE A 149 -4.27 12.68 10.97
N LYS A 150 -4.87 13.81 10.53
CA LYS A 150 -4.93 15.04 11.34
C LYS A 150 -5.86 14.91 12.56
N GLU A 151 -6.85 14.02 12.52
CA GLU A 151 -7.85 13.91 13.58
C GLU A 151 -7.41 13.10 14.81
N LYS A 152 -6.29 12.36 14.75
CA LYS A 152 -5.81 11.53 15.88
C LYS A 152 -4.79 12.18 16.82
N THR A 153 -4.50 13.48 16.65
CA THR A 153 -3.57 14.24 17.52
C THR A 153 -4.25 15.26 18.43
N THR A 154 -5.56 15.13 18.66
CA THR A 154 -6.31 15.94 19.64
C THR A 154 -7.19 15.05 20.50
N GLU A 155 -6.57 14.32 21.44
CA GLU A 155 -7.13 14.00 22.76
C GLU A 155 -6.00 14.02 23.79
#